data_AF-A0A944XY49-F1
#
_entry.id   AF-A0A944XY49-F1
#
_cell.length_a   1.000
_cell.length_b   1.000
_cell.length_c   1.000
_cell.angle_alpha   90.00
_cell.angle_beta   90.00
_cell.angle_gamma   90.00
#
_symmetry.space_group_name_H-M   'P 1'
#
loop_
_entity.id
_entity.type
_entity.pdbx_description
1 polymer ?
#
loop_
_entity_poly.entity_id
_entity_poly.type
_entity_poly.pdbx_seq_one_letter_code
_entity_poly.pdbx_strand_id
1 'polypeptide(L)'
;MDTSNFDMETALNSRHEAFVQAYASGATGADAARRAGYSPAGAASRASELLQRTDVAERLAQLSAEAASQSTQAANALLDKLEPLYEKGLENDDTDAVLQVVELQARILGLVHGGATIRPRGFGGTQEAVHTRLRHEDCLDLLD
;
A
#
# COMPACT_ATOMS: atom_id res chain seq x y z
N MET A 1 -41.90 24.42 26.05
CA MET A 1 -41.57 24.30 24.63
C MET A 1 -40.26 23.54 24.60
N ASP A 2 -40.37 22.22 24.45
CA ASP A 2 -39.28 21.25 24.53
C ASP A 2 -38.38 21.40 23.29
N THR A 3 -37.16 21.90 23.48
CA THR A 3 -36.12 21.97 22.44
C THR A 3 -34.96 21.09 22.88
N SER A 4 -35.17 19.77 22.85
CA SER A 4 -34.12 18.78 23.13
C SER A 4 -34.48 17.43 22.50
N ASN A 5 -34.64 17.36 21.18
CA ASN A 5 -34.74 16.08 20.47
C ASN A 5 -34.15 16.10 19.04
N PHE A 6 -33.32 17.09 18.70
CA PHE A 6 -32.73 17.21 17.35
C PHE A 6 -31.27 16.71 17.25
N ASP A 7 -30.64 16.29 18.35
CA ASP A 7 -29.23 15.84 18.37
C ASP A 7 -29.05 14.31 18.30
N MET A 8 -30.13 13.55 18.07
CA MET A 8 -30.11 12.07 17.98
C MET A 8 -30.49 11.53 16.58
N GLU A 9 -30.43 12.36 15.54
CA GLU A 9 -30.81 11.96 14.17
C GLU A 9 -29.60 11.68 13.25
N THR A 10 -28.37 11.92 13.73
CA THR A 10 -27.12 11.77 12.95
C THR A 10 -26.15 10.72 13.50
N ALA A 11 -26.40 10.15 14.67
CA ALA A 11 -25.58 9.07 15.22
C ALA A 11 -26.08 7.73 14.65
N LEU A 12 -25.30 7.14 13.74
CA LEU A 12 -25.59 5.81 13.21
C LEU A 12 -25.78 4.83 14.38
N ASN A 13 -26.92 4.14 14.42
CA ASN A 13 -27.22 3.18 15.48
C ASN A 13 -26.07 2.17 15.61
N SER A 14 -25.68 1.79 16.83
CA SER A 14 -24.60 0.83 17.09
C SER A 14 -24.69 -0.46 16.26
N ARG A 15 -25.90 -0.96 15.96
CA ARG A 15 -26.08 -2.13 15.07
C ARG A 15 -25.83 -1.82 13.60
N HIS A 16 -26.18 -0.62 13.13
CA HIS A 16 -25.86 -0.18 11.78
C HIS A 16 -24.37 0.06 11.62
N GLU A 17 -23.70 0.65 12.61
CA GLU A 17 -22.23 0.79 12.58
C GLU A 17 -21.55 -0.59 12.56
N ALA A 18 -22.00 -1.54 13.40
CA ALA A 18 -21.48 -2.91 13.37
C ALA A 18 -21.70 -3.60 12.01
N PHE A 19 -22.83 -3.35 11.34
CA PHE A 19 -23.10 -3.82 9.98
C PHE A 19 -22.13 -3.20 8.99
N VAL A 20 -21.96 -1.87 9.02
CA VAL A 20 -21.06 -1.14 8.12
C VAL A 20 -19.62 -1.60 8.26
N GLN A 21 -19.12 -1.77 9.49
CA GLN A 21 -17.77 -2.30 9.76
C GLN A 21 -17.57 -3.72 9.22
N ALA A 22 -18.56 -4.59 9.42
CA ALA A 22 -18.50 -5.96 8.92
C ALA A 22 -18.55 -6.00 7.38
N TYR A 23 -19.37 -5.17 6.76
CA TYR A 23 -19.49 -5.09 5.30
C TYR A 23 -18.22 -4.50 4.66
N ALA A 24 -17.68 -3.41 5.23
CA ALA A 24 -16.44 -2.78 4.75
C ALA A 24 -15.21 -3.69 4.85
N SER A 25 -15.18 -4.64 5.80
CA SER A 25 -14.14 -5.66 5.91
C SER A 25 -14.31 -6.85 4.95
N GLY A 26 -15.31 -6.81 4.06
CA GLY A 26 -15.50 -7.78 2.99
C GLY A 26 -16.50 -8.91 3.28
N ALA A 27 -17.28 -8.81 4.37
CA ALA A 27 -18.37 -9.77 4.60
C ALA A 27 -19.50 -9.57 3.59
N THR A 28 -20.20 -10.66 3.24
CA THR A 28 -21.44 -10.54 2.45
C THR A 28 -22.49 -9.77 3.25
N GLY A 29 -23.48 -9.16 2.58
CA GLY A 29 -24.53 -8.40 3.27
C GLY A 29 -25.25 -9.21 4.35
N ALA A 30 -25.61 -10.47 4.06
CA ALA A 30 -26.24 -11.35 5.04
C ALA A 30 -25.29 -11.71 6.20
N ASP A 31 -24.00 -11.91 5.95
CA ASP A 31 -23.01 -12.17 6.99
C ASP A 31 -22.78 -10.96 7.89
N ALA A 32 -22.66 -9.77 7.29
CA ALA A 32 -22.53 -8.50 8.00
C ALA A 32 -23.74 -8.26 8.91
N ALA A 33 -24.96 -8.49 8.42
CA ALA A 33 -26.18 -8.35 9.20
C ALA A 33 -26.21 -9.35 10.37
N ARG A 34 -25.80 -10.61 10.17
CA ARG A 34 -25.70 -11.58 11.27
C ARG A 34 -24.68 -11.16 12.33
N ARG A 35 -23.50 -10.67 11.92
CA ARG A 35 -22.46 -10.17 12.82
C ARG A 35 -22.91 -8.93 13.61
N ALA A 36 -23.73 -8.08 13.01
CA ALA A 36 -24.39 -6.94 13.66
C ALA A 36 -25.55 -7.34 14.59
N GLY A 37 -25.84 -8.64 14.72
CA GLY A 37 -26.84 -9.19 15.62
C GLY A 37 -28.27 -9.18 15.07
N TYR A 38 -28.47 -9.05 13.76
CA TYR A 38 -29.80 -9.24 13.15
C TYR A 38 -30.19 -10.72 13.08
N SER A 39 -31.50 -10.98 13.05
CA SER A 39 -32.03 -12.35 12.95
C SER A 39 -31.49 -13.06 11.70
N PRO A 40 -30.96 -14.30 11.82
CA PRO A 40 -30.44 -15.05 10.68
C PRO A 40 -31.47 -15.27 9.56
N ALA A 41 -32.73 -15.52 9.93
CA ALA A 41 -33.80 -15.79 8.96
C ALA A 41 -34.14 -14.59 8.06
N GLY A 42 -33.85 -13.37 8.52
CA GLY A 42 -34.13 -12.12 7.79
C GLY A 42 -32.87 -11.34 7.39
N ALA A 43 -31.68 -11.89 7.62
CA ALA A 43 -30.42 -11.15 7.51
C ALA A 43 -30.19 -10.57 6.11
N ALA A 44 -30.52 -11.31 5.04
CA ALA A 44 -30.38 -10.86 3.67
C ALA A 44 -31.33 -9.69 3.33
N SER A 45 -32.60 -9.77 3.73
CA SER A 45 -33.57 -8.67 3.55
C SER A 45 -33.13 -7.43 4.29
N ARG A 46 -32.71 -7.59 5.56
CA ARG A 46 -32.21 -6.48 6.37
C ARG A 46 -30.95 -5.85 5.78
N ALA A 47 -30.03 -6.65 5.24
CA ALA A 47 -28.86 -6.13 4.57
C ALA A 47 -29.23 -5.27 3.34
N SER A 48 -30.18 -5.74 2.53
CA SER A 48 -30.68 -4.97 1.37
C SER A 48 -31.32 -3.65 1.80
N GLU A 49 -32.14 -3.67 2.85
CA GLU A 49 -32.74 -2.45 3.40
C GLU A 49 -31.68 -1.49 3.93
N LEU A 50 -30.69 -1.99 4.68
CA LEU A 50 -29.60 -1.16 5.24
C LEU A 50 -28.77 -0.49 4.15
N LEU A 51 -28.42 -1.23 3.09
CA LEU A 51 -27.63 -0.68 1.98
C LEU A 51 -28.36 0.41 1.18
N GLN A 52 -29.69 0.48 1.26
CA GLN A 52 -30.47 1.55 0.63
C GLN A 52 -30.61 2.81 1.49
N ARG A 53 -30.25 2.74 2.78
CA ARG A 53 -30.35 3.91 3.65
C ARG A 53 -29.18 4.85 3.43
N THR A 54 -29.48 6.14 3.38
CA THR A 54 -28.49 7.20 3.16
C THR A 54 -27.42 7.22 4.25
N ASP A 55 -27.80 7.06 5.52
CA ASP A 55 -26.88 7.07 6.67
C ASP A 55 -25.81 5.95 6.59
N VAL A 56 -26.23 4.74 6.21
CA VAL A 56 -25.35 3.58 6.01
C VAL A 56 -24.45 3.79 4.79
N ALA A 57 -25.01 4.29 3.68
CA ALA A 57 -24.26 4.55 2.45
C ALA A 57 -23.17 5.62 2.65
N GLU A 58 -23.49 6.72 3.34
CA GLU A 58 -22.55 7.78 3.69
C GLU A 58 -21.41 7.25 4.57
N ARG A 59 -21.74 6.44 5.58
CA ARG A 59 -20.71 5.84 6.45
C ARG A 59 -19.80 4.88 5.69
N LEU A 60 -20.35 4.07 4.78
CA LEU A 60 -19.55 3.18 3.94
C LEU A 60 -18.63 3.97 3.01
N ALA A 61 -19.12 5.07 2.43
CA ALA A 61 -18.31 5.97 1.62
C ALA A 61 -17.16 6.58 2.45
N GLN A 62 -17.45 7.00 3.69
CA GLN A 62 -16.41 7.50 4.60
C GLN A 62 -15.34 6.45 4.88
N LEU A 63 -15.71 5.21 5.24
CA LEU A 63 -14.74 4.14 5.47
C LEU A 63 -13.92 3.83 4.22
N SER A 64 -14.53 3.88 3.03
CA SER A 64 -13.81 3.68 1.78
C SER A 64 -12.79 4.77 1.51
N ALA A 65 -13.11 6.03 1.84
CA ALA A 65 -12.21 7.16 1.71
C ALA A 65 -11.07 7.10 2.75
N GLU A 66 -11.38 6.70 3.98
CA GLU A 66 -10.39 6.47 5.04
C GLU A 66 -9.41 5.37 4.63
N ALA A 67 -9.91 4.24 4.11
CA ALA A 67 -9.08 3.14 3.63
C ALA A 67 -8.21 3.56 2.43
N ALA A 68 -8.77 4.31 1.47
CA ALA A 68 -8.01 4.85 0.34
C ALA A 68 -6.90 5.79 0.81
N SER A 69 -7.19 6.70 1.74
CA SER A 69 -6.22 7.61 2.33
C SER A 69 -5.09 6.86 3.05
N GLN A 70 -5.42 5.86 3.86
CA GLN A 70 -4.43 5.00 4.54
C GLN A 70 -3.55 4.25 3.51
N SER A 71 -4.16 3.73 2.44
CA SER A 71 -3.43 3.06 1.36
C SER A 71 -2.46 4.02 0.66
N THR A 72 -2.90 5.24 0.34
CA THR A 72 -2.04 6.28 -0.25
C THR A 72 -0.90 6.67 0.70
N GLN A 73 -1.18 6.84 1.99
CA GLN A 73 -0.17 7.15 2.99
C GLN A 73 0.88 6.04 3.11
N ALA A 74 0.44 4.77 3.12
CA ALA A 74 1.33 3.62 3.14
C ALA A 74 2.21 3.55 1.88
N ALA A 75 1.63 3.81 0.70
CA ALA A 75 2.38 3.87 -0.55
C ALA A 75 3.46 4.95 -0.51
N ASN A 76 3.11 6.18 -0.11
CA ASN A 76 4.06 7.29 0.01
C ASN A 76 5.20 6.97 0.98
N ALA A 77 4.88 6.39 2.15
CA ALA A 77 5.89 6.02 3.14
C ALA A 77 6.88 4.96 2.62
N LEU A 78 6.48 4.12 1.67
CA LEU A 78 7.38 3.19 0.98
C LEU A 78 8.21 3.91 -0.09
N LEU A 79 7.62 4.82 -0.86
CA LEU A 79 8.34 5.61 -1.85
C LEU A 79 9.45 6.46 -1.21
N ASP A 80 9.17 7.09 -0.07
CA ASP A 80 10.15 7.88 0.69
C ASP A 80 11.37 7.05 1.13
N LYS A 81 11.16 5.75 1.41
CA LYS A 81 12.25 4.82 1.77
C LYS A 81 13.10 4.41 0.57
N LEU A 82 12.57 4.52 -0.65
CA LEU A 82 13.25 4.15 -1.88
C LEU A 82 14.07 5.31 -2.47
N GLU A 83 13.70 6.56 -2.17
CA GLU A 83 14.38 7.74 -2.71
C GLU A 83 15.90 7.74 -2.44
N PRO A 84 16.40 7.43 -1.22
CA PRO A 84 17.85 7.39 -0.99
C PRO A 84 18.56 6.28 -1.78
N LEU A 85 17.86 5.20 -2.13
CA LEU A 85 18.44 4.13 -2.96
C LEU A 85 18.52 4.55 -4.43
N TYR A 86 17.54 5.31 -4.90
CA TYR A 86 17.56 5.91 -6.23
C TYR A 86 18.72 6.91 -6.36
N GLU A 87 18.84 7.85 -5.42
CA GLU A 87 19.92 8.84 -5.37
C GLU A 87 21.30 8.15 -5.35
N LYS A 88 21.47 7.16 -4.46
CA LYS A 88 22.72 6.39 -4.39
C LYS A 88 23.01 5.61 -5.69
N GLY A 89 21.99 5.12 -6.38
CA GLY A 89 22.16 4.47 -7.68
C GLY A 89 22.70 5.45 -8.73
N LEU A 90 22.15 6.67 -8.77
CA LEU A 90 22.63 7.73 -9.66
C LEU A 90 24.06 8.16 -9.34
N GLU A 91 24.39 8.34 -8.05
CA GLU A 91 25.74 8.73 -7.60
C GLU A 91 26.83 7.72 -8.00
N ASN A 92 26.47 6.43 -8.10
CA ASN A 92 27.39 5.35 -8.46
C ASN A 92 27.34 4.95 -9.94
N ASP A 93 26.58 5.69 -10.77
CA ASP A 93 26.28 5.32 -12.16
C ASP A 93 25.70 3.88 -12.32
N ASP A 94 25.09 3.35 -11.26
CA ASP A 94 24.50 2.00 -11.23
C ASP A 94 23.11 2.02 -11.86
N THR A 95 23.10 1.96 -13.20
CA THR A 95 21.88 2.01 -14.01
C THR A 95 20.91 0.87 -13.68
N ASP A 96 21.44 -0.32 -13.32
CA ASP A 96 20.61 -1.47 -12.97
C ASP A 96 19.89 -1.26 -11.63
N ALA A 97 20.56 -0.69 -10.64
CA ALA A 97 19.94 -0.33 -9.36
C ALA A 97 18.85 0.74 -9.54
N VAL A 98 19.13 1.77 -10.32
CA VAL A 98 18.16 2.84 -10.63
C VAL A 98 16.90 2.27 -11.29
N LEU A 99 17.05 1.41 -12.30
CA LEU A 99 15.94 0.79 -13.00
C LEU A 99 15.07 -0.06 -12.04
N GLN A 100 15.70 -0.80 -11.14
CA GLN A 100 15.01 -1.63 -10.15
C GLN A 100 14.19 -0.78 -9.17
N VAL A 101 14.74 0.35 -8.71
CA VAL A 101 14.00 1.26 -7.81
C VAL A 101 12.78 1.85 -8.51
N VAL A 102 12.93 2.33 -9.74
CA VAL A 102 11.83 2.89 -10.54
C VAL A 102 10.74 1.84 -10.79
N GLU A 103 11.13 0.60 -11.10
CA GLU A 103 10.17 -0.51 -11.26
C GLU A 103 9.39 -0.76 -9.97
N LEU A 104 10.05 -0.76 -8.82
CA LEU A 104 9.40 -0.97 -7.53
C LEU A 104 8.45 0.18 -7.18
N GLN A 105 8.85 1.44 -7.42
CA GLN A 105 7.99 2.61 -7.25
C GLN A 105 6.73 2.51 -8.14
N ALA A 106 6.88 2.09 -9.40
CA ALA A 106 5.76 1.89 -10.33
C ALA A 106 4.81 0.76 -9.86
N ARG A 107 5.35 -0.32 -9.28
CA ARG A 107 4.56 -1.41 -8.69
C ARG A 107 3.78 -0.95 -7.46
N ILE A 108 4.39 -0.17 -6.57
CA ILE A 108 3.72 0.39 -5.37
C ILE A 108 2.55 1.30 -5.76
N LEU A 109 2.73 2.10 -6.81
CA LEU A 109 1.69 2.99 -7.34
C LEU A 109 0.62 2.27 -8.18
N GLY A 110 0.76 0.95 -8.41
CA GLY A 110 -0.16 0.18 -9.25
C GLY A 110 -0.11 0.56 -10.74
N LEU A 111 0.95 1.24 -11.19
CA LEU A 111 1.13 1.59 -12.60
C LEU A 111 1.46 0.36 -13.46
N VAL A 112 1.92 -0.73 -12.82
CA VAL A 112 2.22 -2.02 -13.45
C VAL A 112 1.63 -3.17 -12.63
N HIS A 113 0.95 -4.12 -13.30
CA HIS A 113 0.33 -5.29 -12.67
C HIS A 113 0.83 -6.59 -13.35
N GLY A 114 1.35 -7.56 -12.58
CA GLY A 114 1.88 -8.84 -13.08
C GLY A 114 3.24 -8.69 -13.80
N GLY A 115 4.14 -9.68 -13.88
CA GLY A 115 4.03 -11.11 -13.63
C GLY A 115 5.25 -11.83 -14.19
N ALA A 116 6.44 -11.27 -14.00
CA ALA A 116 7.67 -12.03 -13.91
C ALA A 116 8.38 -11.45 -12.69
N THR A 117 8.89 -12.30 -11.80
CA THR A 117 10.13 -11.95 -11.14
C THR A 117 11.08 -11.60 -12.28
N ILE A 118 11.31 -10.31 -12.55
CA ILE A 118 12.58 -9.96 -13.18
C ILE A 118 13.57 -10.41 -12.13
N ARG A 119 14.07 -11.63 -12.35
CA ARG A 119 15.05 -12.26 -11.50
C ARG A 119 16.12 -11.18 -11.36
N PRO A 120 16.46 -10.75 -10.12
CA PRO A 120 17.58 -9.84 -9.98
C PRO A 120 18.72 -10.53 -10.71
N ARG A 121 19.22 -9.91 -11.80
CA ARG A 121 20.57 -10.26 -12.24
C ARG A 121 21.39 -9.95 -11.00
N GLY A 122 21.92 -11.02 -10.41
CA GLY A 122 22.42 -10.99 -9.05
C GLY A 122 23.28 -9.76 -8.83
N PHE A 123 23.16 -9.19 -7.64
CA PHE A 123 24.10 -8.23 -7.08
C PHE A 123 25.49 -8.90 -7.10
N GLY A 124 26.13 -8.86 -8.26
CA GLY A 124 27.35 -9.55 -8.63
C GLY A 124 28.38 -8.51 -9.03
N GLY A 125 28.47 -7.44 -8.24
CA GLY A 125 29.66 -6.62 -8.20
C GLY A 125 30.77 -7.45 -7.57
N THR A 126 31.48 -8.25 -8.37
CA THR A 126 32.90 -8.48 -8.11
C THR A 126 33.59 -7.13 -8.25
N GLN A 127 33.62 -6.36 -7.17
CA GLN A 127 34.59 -5.30 -7.03
C GLN A 127 35.91 -5.98 -6.63
N GLU A 128 36.61 -6.49 -7.65
CA GLU A 128 38.05 -6.69 -7.56
C GLU A 128 38.69 -5.83 -8.65
N ALA A 129 38.58 -4.51 -8.46
CA ALA A 129 39.51 -3.60 -9.10
C ALA A 129 40.85 -3.78 -8.37
N VAL A 130 41.61 -4.79 -8.80
CA VAL A 130 43.03 -4.93 -8.47
C VAL A 130 43.71 -3.67 -9.01
N HIS A 131 43.87 -2.67 -8.15
CA HIS A 131 44.75 -1.56 -8.41
C HIS A 131 46.17 -2.09 -8.26
N THR A 132 46.68 -2.80 -9.28
CA THR A 132 48.11 -3.03 -9.40
C THR A 132 48.72 -1.67 -9.69
N ARG A 133 49.19 -1.03 -8.63
CA ARG A 133 50.07 0.13 -8.70
C ARG A 133 51.36 -0.37 -9.33
N LEU A 134 51.45 -0.35 -10.66
CA LEU A 134 52.72 -0.46 -11.35
C LEU A 134 53.55 0.74 -10.90
N ARG A 135 54.45 0.53 -9.94
CA ARG A 135 55.41 1.55 -9.55
C ARG A 135 56.37 1.69 -10.71
N HIS A 136 56.71 2.94 -11.03
CA HIS A 136 57.68 3.33 -12.05
C HIS A 136 59.12 2.81 -11.75
N GLU A 137 59.32 2.05 -10.68
CA GLU A 137 60.65 1.70 -10.15
C GLU A 137 61.15 0.32 -10.61
N ASP A 138 60.31 -0.45 -11.32
CA ASP A 138 60.70 -1.77 -11.85
C ASP A 138 61.32 -1.71 -13.26
N CYS A 139 61.61 -0.50 -13.79
CA CYS A 139 62.09 -0.30 -15.16
C CYS A 139 63.63 -0.19 -15.30
N LEU A 140 64.42 -0.60 -14.29
CA LEU A 140 65.89 -0.38 -14.31
C LEU A 140 66.77 -1.61 -14.05
N ASP A 141 66.28 -2.84 -14.17
CA ASP A 141 67.12 -4.04 -13.93
C ASP A 141 67.11 -5.06 -15.08
N LEU A 142 67.05 -4.62 -16.34
CA LEU A 142 67.47 -5.48 -17.44
C LEU A 142 67.91 -4.64 -18.65
N LEU A 143 69.22 -4.37 -18.72
CA LEU A 143 70.08 -4.48 -19.91
C LEU A 143 71.43 -3.82 -19.57
N ASP A 144 72.29 -4.61 -18.93
CA ASP A 144 73.74 -4.61 -19.17
C ASP A 144 74.00 -5.40 -20.47
#